data_AF-A0A948YDK6-F1
#
_entry.id   AF-A0A948YDK6-F1
#
_cell.length_a   1.000
_cell.length_b   1.000
_cell.length_c   1.000
_cell.angle_alpha   90.00
_cell.angle_beta   90.00
_cell.angle_gamma   90.00
#
_symmetry.space_group_name_H-M   'P 1'
#
loop_
_entity.id
_entity.type
_entity.pdbx_description
1 polymer ?
#
loop_
_entity_poly.entity_id
_entity_poly.type
_entity_poly.pdbx_seq_one_letter_code
_entity_poly.pdbx_strand_id
1 'polypeptide(L)'
;MKTLLLFLFSSALLFSAPAYDAVREFTNADGTTFMAKGQGNQHLHWIQTQDGEILKYNEVTKNFEYAKIENNALVPSGVKYEKNDSKRARALHQINKLDKSELSKLWGQRQKAAHERAKGLLQD
;
A
#
# COMPACT_ATOMS: atom_id res chain seq x y z
N MET A 1 -45.13 -16.79 10.27
CA MET A 1 -43.96 -17.70 10.17
C MET A 1 -43.26 -17.68 8.80
N LYS A 2 -43.80 -17.06 7.73
CA LYS A 2 -43.13 -16.96 6.42
C LYS A 2 -42.13 -15.81 6.30
N THR A 3 -42.29 -14.74 7.07
CA THR A 3 -41.42 -13.54 7.03
C THR A 3 -40.11 -13.70 7.80
N LEU A 4 -40.06 -14.61 8.78
CA LEU A 4 -38.85 -14.85 9.58
C LEU A 4 -37.77 -15.60 8.79
N LEU A 5 -38.17 -16.41 7.80
CA LEU A 5 -37.25 -17.19 6.97
C LEU A 5 -36.42 -16.31 6.01
N LEU A 6 -36.96 -15.15 5.58
CA LEU A 6 -36.26 -14.23 4.68
C LEU A 6 -35.12 -13.47 5.38
N PHE A 7 -35.25 -13.18 6.68
CA PHE A 7 -34.21 -12.50 7.45
C PHE A 7 -32.99 -13.40 7.71
N LEU A 8 -33.18 -14.71 7.89
CA LEU A 8 -32.09 -15.65 8.14
C LEU A 8 -31.15 -15.84 6.93
N PHE A 9 -31.65 -15.64 5.71
CA PHE A 9 -30.84 -15.78 4.48
C PHE A 9 -29.93 -14.57 4.22
N SER A 10 -30.27 -13.40 4.76
CA SER A 10 -29.54 -12.15 4.49
C SER A 10 -28.30 -11.96 5.37
N SER A 11 -28.19 -12.68 6.49
CA SER A 11 -27.07 -12.56 7.43
C SER A 11 -25.88 -13.49 7.11
N ALA A 12 -26.01 -14.40 6.14
CA ALA A 12 -25.03 -15.48 5.94
C ALA A 12 -23.83 -15.12 5.05
N LEU A 13 -23.77 -13.93 4.42
CA LEU A 13 -22.78 -13.62 3.38
C LEU A 13 -21.93 -12.36 3.63
N LEU A 14 -21.95 -11.77 4.82
CA LEU A 14 -21.15 -10.58 5.15
C LEU A 14 -19.78 -10.91 5.77
N PHE A 15 -19.17 -12.03 5.40
CA PHE A 15 -17.79 -12.30 5.76
C PHE A 15 -16.86 -11.61 4.76
N SER A 16 -16.32 -10.45 5.13
CA SER A 16 -15.18 -9.87 4.41
C SER A 16 -14.03 -10.87 4.42
N ALA A 17 -13.60 -11.29 3.23
CA ALA A 17 -12.41 -12.13 3.09
C ALA A 17 -11.22 -11.39 3.74
N PRO A 18 -10.39 -12.09 4.54
CA PRO A 18 -9.19 -11.48 5.09
C PRO A 18 -8.32 -10.96 3.96
N ALA A 19 -7.73 -9.77 4.13
CA ALA A 19 -6.83 -9.19 3.16
C ALA A 19 -5.69 -10.19 2.88
N TYR A 20 -5.40 -10.43 1.60
CA TYR A 20 -4.41 -11.42 1.17
C TYR A 20 -3.02 -11.06 1.72
N ASP A 21 -2.56 -11.79 2.74
CA ASP A 21 -1.39 -11.46 3.54
C ASP A 21 -0.12 -12.23 3.14
N ALA A 22 -0.02 -12.64 1.87
CA ALA A 22 1.10 -13.43 1.36
C ALA A 22 1.96 -12.67 0.35
N VAL A 23 3.22 -13.12 0.21
CA VAL A 23 4.12 -12.67 -0.85
C VAL A 23 3.56 -13.14 -2.20
N ARG A 24 3.51 -12.23 -3.18
CA ARG A 24 3.02 -12.48 -4.53
C ARG A 24 3.92 -11.82 -5.56
N GLU A 25 3.77 -12.25 -6.80
CA GLU A 25 4.46 -11.66 -7.93
C GLU A 25 3.81 -10.33 -8.34
N PHE A 26 4.65 -9.35 -8.64
CA PHE A 26 4.31 -8.05 -9.20
C PHE A 26 5.07 -7.86 -10.50
N THR A 27 4.44 -7.18 -11.47
CA THR A 27 4.97 -6.99 -12.83
C THR A 27 5.12 -5.50 -13.12
N ASN A 28 6.31 -5.11 -13.59
CA ASN A 28 6.59 -3.77 -14.10
C ASN A 28 6.11 -3.61 -15.55
N ALA A 29 6.17 -2.38 -16.07
CA ALA A 29 5.73 -2.05 -17.43
C ALA A 29 6.48 -2.82 -18.53
N ASP A 30 7.77 -3.11 -18.28
CA ASP A 30 8.65 -3.85 -19.19
C ASP A 30 8.49 -5.38 -19.09
N GLY A 31 7.54 -5.86 -18.28
CA GLY A 31 7.31 -7.29 -18.05
C GLY A 31 8.24 -7.92 -17.02
N THR A 32 9.22 -7.20 -16.47
CA THR A 32 10.05 -7.72 -15.38
C THR A 32 9.19 -7.95 -14.13
N THR A 33 9.46 -9.05 -13.43
CA THR A 33 8.69 -9.43 -12.24
C THR A 33 9.54 -9.48 -10.98
N PHE A 34 8.90 -9.28 -9.84
CA PHE A 34 9.51 -9.44 -8.53
C PHE A 34 8.50 -9.88 -7.48
N MET A 35 9.00 -10.52 -6.42
CA MET A 35 8.18 -11.00 -5.31
C MET A 35 8.13 -9.95 -4.20
N ALA A 36 6.93 -9.58 -3.78
CA ALA A 36 6.72 -8.62 -2.71
C ALA A 36 5.38 -8.87 -2.00
N LYS A 37 5.10 -8.11 -0.95
CA LYS A 37 3.86 -8.17 -0.18
C LYS A 37 3.14 -6.83 -0.24
N GLY A 38 1.85 -6.86 -0.54
CA GLY A 38 0.99 -5.69 -0.38
C GLY A 38 0.74 -5.42 1.10
N GLN A 39 0.83 -4.15 1.51
CA GLN A 39 0.70 -3.72 2.89
C GLN A 39 -0.21 -2.50 2.98
N GLY A 40 -0.79 -2.30 4.17
CA GLY A 40 -1.61 -1.14 4.49
C GLY A 40 -3.12 -1.38 4.32
N ASN A 41 -3.86 -0.30 4.08
CA ASN A 41 -5.31 -0.28 3.98
C ASN A 41 -5.79 0.77 2.96
N GLN A 42 -7.11 1.01 2.92
CA GLN A 42 -7.73 2.00 2.02
C GLN A 42 -7.21 3.43 2.17
N HIS A 43 -6.61 3.80 3.31
CA HIS A 43 -6.11 5.15 3.58
C HIS A 43 -4.62 5.31 3.30
N LEU A 44 -3.86 4.22 3.35
CA LEU A 44 -2.46 4.19 2.96
C LEU A 44 -2.06 2.74 2.66
N HIS A 45 -1.58 2.50 1.45
CA HIS A 45 -1.08 1.20 1.02
C HIS A 45 0.24 1.35 0.25
N TRP A 46 1.06 0.31 0.33
CA TRP A 46 2.35 0.23 -0.32
C TRP A 46 2.70 -1.23 -0.64
N ILE A 47 3.73 -1.42 -1.45
CA ILE A 47 4.31 -2.74 -1.71
C ILE A 47 5.63 -2.82 -0.95
N GLN A 48 5.86 -3.93 -0.26
CA GLN A 48 7.10 -4.16 0.48
C GLN A 48 7.79 -5.42 -0.03
N THR A 49 9.03 -5.28 -0.47
CA THR A 49 9.87 -6.41 -0.89
C THR A 49 10.39 -7.18 0.31
N GLN A 50 10.92 -8.39 0.09
CA GLN A 50 11.47 -9.21 1.16
C GLN A 50 12.70 -8.58 1.86
N ASP A 51 13.49 -7.79 1.13
CA ASP A 51 14.62 -6.99 1.66
C ASP A 51 14.17 -5.64 2.27
N GLY A 52 12.86 -5.44 2.39
CA GLY A 52 12.26 -4.32 3.10
C GLY A 52 12.31 -2.99 2.35
N GLU A 53 12.50 -2.99 1.04
CA GLU A 53 12.29 -1.80 0.21
C GLU A 53 10.80 -1.49 0.15
N ILE A 54 10.44 -0.21 0.27
CA ILE A 54 9.06 0.28 0.22
C ILE A 54 8.84 0.87 -1.16
N LEU A 55 7.83 0.37 -1.86
CA LEU A 55 7.53 0.72 -3.24
C LEU A 55 6.12 1.29 -3.38
N LYS A 56 5.96 2.19 -4.36
CA LYS A 56 4.66 2.66 -4.85
C LYS A 56 4.56 2.40 -6.34
N TYR A 57 3.37 1.96 -6.75
CA TYR A 57 3.04 1.90 -8.16
C TYR A 57 2.90 3.32 -8.71
N ASN A 58 3.56 3.60 -9.81
CA ASN A 58 3.44 4.85 -10.54
C ASN A 58 2.51 4.65 -11.75
N GLU A 59 1.37 5.32 -11.73
CA GLU A 59 0.35 5.16 -12.77
C GLU A 59 0.78 5.73 -14.13
N VAL A 60 1.76 6.63 -14.17
CA VAL A 60 2.28 7.23 -15.40
C VAL A 60 3.28 6.28 -16.07
N THR A 61 4.28 5.82 -15.32
CA THR A 61 5.34 4.95 -15.83
C THR A 61 4.94 3.47 -15.87
N LYS A 62 3.83 3.11 -15.21
CA LYS A 62 3.34 1.74 -15.01
C LYS A 62 4.33 0.82 -14.30
N ASN A 63 5.26 1.40 -13.54
CA ASN A 63 6.29 0.68 -12.79
C ASN A 63 6.06 0.74 -11.28
N PHE A 64 6.60 -0.24 -10.57
CA PHE A 64 6.81 -0.11 -9.13
C PHE A 64 8.11 0.64 -8.89
N GLU A 65 8.03 1.76 -8.18
CA GLU A 65 9.14 2.66 -7.94
C GLU A 65 9.43 2.76 -6.44
N TYR A 66 10.66 3.08 -6.06
CA TYR A 66 10.98 3.36 -4.66
C TYR A 66 10.05 4.45 -4.14
N ALA A 67 9.51 4.29 -2.94
CA ALA A 67 8.63 5.25 -2.34
C ALA A 67 9.42 6.33 -1.59
N LYS A 68 8.93 7.57 -1.64
CA LYS A 68 9.38 8.68 -0.80
C LYS A 68 8.19 9.31 -0.09
N ILE A 69 8.44 10.00 1.02
CA ILE A 69 7.44 10.85 1.66
C ILE A 69 7.64 12.28 1.15
N GLU A 70 6.59 12.84 0.55
CA GLU A 70 6.57 14.20 0.04
C GLU A 70 5.20 14.80 0.37
N ASN A 71 5.16 16.02 0.93
CA ASN A 71 3.92 16.70 1.33
C ASN A 71 3.00 15.81 2.19
N ASN A 72 3.59 15.09 3.16
CA ASN A 72 2.90 14.15 4.03
C ASN A 72 2.15 13.02 3.29
N ALA A 73 2.58 12.66 2.09
CA ALA A 73 2.04 11.57 1.29
C ALA A 73 3.14 10.60 0.86
N LEU A 74 2.79 9.32 0.76
CA LEU A 74 3.68 8.29 0.23
C LEU A 74 3.53 8.27 -1.29
N VAL A 75 4.56 8.73 -2.00
CA VAL A 75 4.54 8.93 -3.46
C VAL A 75 5.65 8.13 -4.13
N PRO A 76 5.49 7.76 -5.42
CA PRO A 76 6.57 7.17 -6.19
C PRO A 76 7.73 8.16 -6.40
N SER A 77 8.97 7.67 -6.38
CA SER A 77 10.19 8.49 -6.51
C SER A 77 10.58 8.85 -7.95
N GLY A 78 10.01 8.19 -8.96
CA GLY A 78 10.47 8.26 -10.35
C GLY A 78 11.51 7.19 -10.70
N VAL A 79 11.92 6.34 -9.76
CA VAL A 79 12.98 5.34 -9.97
C VAL A 79 12.43 3.94 -9.82
N LYS A 80 12.41 3.20 -10.92
CA LYS A 80 11.94 1.82 -11.01
C LYS A 80 12.72 0.91 -10.07
N TYR A 81 12.02 0.04 -9.37
CA TYR A 81 12.62 -1.03 -8.59
C TYR A 81 13.07 -2.17 -9.51
N GLU A 82 14.33 -2.56 -9.35
CA GLU A 82 14.86 -3.79 -9.93
C GLU A 82 15.40 -4.70 -8.82
N LYS A 83 15.05 -5.98 -8.92
CA LYS A 83 15.50 -6.99 -7.96
C LYS A 83 17.03 -7.03 -7.94
N ASN A 84 17.61 -7.04 -6.74
CA ASN A 84 19.05 -7.06 -6.49
C ASN A 84 19.83 -5.80 -6.90
N ASP A 85 19.18 -4.71 -7.34
CA ASP A 85 19.86 -3.45 -7.70
C ASP A 85 19.62 -2.31 -6.68
N SER A 86 18.87 -2.56 -5.60
CA SER A 86 18.38 -1.53 -4.67
C SER A 86 19.43 -0.55 -4.16
N LYS A 87 20.60 -1.04 -3.73
CA LYS A 87 21.65 -0.16 -3.19
C LYS A 87 22.24 0.76 -4.25
N ARG A 88 22.48 0.24 -5.46
CA ARG A 88 23.06 0.99 -6.57
C ARG A 88 22.05 1.97 -7.13
N ALA A 89 20.83 1.54 -7.42
CA ALA A 89 19.75 2.41 -7.89
C ALA A 89 19.52 3.59 -6.93
N ARG A 90 19.44 3.31 -5.61
CA ARG A 90 19.30 4.35 -4.59
C ARG A 90 20.46 5.33 -4.57
N ALA A 91 21.71 4.85 -4.67
CA ALA A 91 22.88 5.72 -4.70
C ALA A 91 22.94 6.60 -5.94
N LEU A 92 22.68 6.05 -7.13
CA LEU A 92 22.70 6.77 -8.40
C LEU A 92 21.65 7.87 -8.47
N HIS A 93 20.45 7.60 -7.95
CA HIS A 93 19.33 8.53 -7.98
C HIS A 93 19.14 9.33 -6.69
N GLN A 94 20.07 9.22 -5.73
CA GLN A 94 20.05 9.92 -4.45
C GLN A 94 18.74 9.69 -3.65
N ILE A 95 18.25 8.45 -3.68
CA ILE A 95 17.04 8.05 -2.95
C ILE A 95 17.45 7.40 -1.64
N ASN A 96 16.99 7.98 -0.54
CA ASN A 96 17.16 7.38 0.78
C ASN A 96 16.20 6.19 0.95
N LYS A 97 16.66 5.13 1.64
CA LYS A 97 15.75 4.06 2.05
C LYS A 97 14.73 4.66 3.02
N LEU A 98 13.45 4.47 2.74
CA LEU A 98 12.40 4.98 3.62
C LEU A 98 12.48 4.30 4.99
N ASP A 99 12.54 5.08 6.05
CA ASP A 99 12.48 4.56 7.41
C ASP A 99 11.07 4.06 7.70
N LYS A 100 10.97 2.81 8.19
CA LYS A 100 9.71 2.21 8.62
C LYS A 100 9.05 3.01 9.75
N SER A 101 9.83 3.72 10.56
CA SER A 101 9.32 4.57 11.63
C SER A 101 8.55 5.78 11.07
N GLU A 102 9.05 6.40 10.01
CA GLU A 102 8.40 7.52 9.31
C GLU A 102 7.12 7.05 8.61
N LEU A 103 7.19 5.91 7.92
CA LEU A 103 6.03 5.29 7.28
C LEU A 103 4.94 4.93 8.31
N SER A 104 5.34 4.42 9.48
CA SER A 104 4.42 4.09 10.58
C SER A 104 3.73 5.34 11.13
N LYS A 105 4.48 6.44 11.32
CA LYS A 105 3.91 7.75 11.73
C LYS A 105 2.90 8.24 10.71
N LEU A 106 3.25 8.23 9.43
CA LEU A 106 2.35 8.61 8.34
C LEU A 106 1.07 7.75 8.35
N TRP A 107 1.22 6.43 8.52
CA TRP A 107 0.07 5.52 8.58
C TRP A 107 -0.86 5.81 9.75
N GLY A 108 -0.31 6.03 10.94
CA GLY A 108 -1.08 6.38 12.14
C GLY A 108 -1.85 7.70 11.97
N GLN A 109 -1.22 8.72 11.37
CA GLN A 109 -1.88 9.98 11.05
C GLN A 109 -3.05 9.78 10.07
N ARG A 110 -2.86 8.97 9.03
CA ARG A 110 -3.91 8.67 8.03
C ARG A 110 -5.09 7.91 8.65
N GLN A 111 -4.82 6.95 9.54
CA GLN A 111 -5.89 6.25 10.26
C GLN A 111 -6.66 7.16 11.20
N LYS A 112 -5.97 8.01 11.96
CA LYS A 112 -6.62 8.97 12.86
C LYS A 112 -7.50 9.95 12.08
N ALA A 113 -6.97 10.53 11.01
CA ALA A 113 -7.73 11.47 10.18
C ALA A 113 -8.92 10.80 9.48
N ALA A 114 -8.81 9.53 9.08
CA ALA A 114 -9.94 8.77 8.55
C ALA A 114 -11.02 8.52 9.60
N HIS A 115 -10.63 8.17 10.83
CA HIS A 115 -11.54 7.98 11.95
C HIS A 115 -12.27 9.27 12.33
N GLU A 116 -11.56 10.40 12.35
CA GLU A 116 -12.14 11.71 12.64
C GLU A 116 -13.11 12.17 11.54
N ARG A 117 -12.79 11.94 10.25
CA ARG A 117 -13.73 12.15 9.14
C ARG A 117 -14.98 11.29 9.25
N ALA A 118 -14.82 10.00 9.58
CA ALA A 118 -15.96 9.10 9.78
C ALA A 118 -16.89 9.55 10.93
N LYS A 119 -16.36 10.32 11.88
CA LYS A 119 -17.13 10.95 12.98
C LYS A 119 -17.66 12.35 12.64
N GLY A 120 -17.35 12.90 11.47
CA GLY A 120 -17.73 14.26 11.06
C GLY A 120 -16.93 15.37 11.78
N LEU A 121 -15.77 15.06 12.36
CA LEU A 121 -14.94 16.01 13.11
C LEU A 121 -13.93 16.75 12.22
N LEU A 122 -13.74 16.29 10.99
CA LEU A 122 -12.89 16.89 9.96
C LEU A 122 -13.70 16.97 8.66
N GLN A 123 -13.66 18.12 8.01
CA GLN A 123 -14.19 18.34 6.65
C GLN A 123 -13.02 18.40 5.64
N ASP A 124 -13.34 18.14 4.37
CA ASP A 124 -12.37 18.03 3.26
C ASP A 124 -11.80 19.36 2.79
#